data_AF-A0A531LFT3-F1
#
_entry.id   AF-A0A531LFT3-F1
#
_cell.length_a   1.000
_cell.length_b   1.000
_cell.length_c   1.000
_cell.angle_alpha   90.00
_cell.angle_beta   90.00
_cell.angle_gamma   90.00
#
_symmetry.space_group_name_H-M   'P 1'
#
loop_
_entity.id
_entity.type
_entity.pdbx_description
1 polymer ?
#
loop_
_entity_poly.entity_id
_entity_poly.type
_entity_poly.pdbx_seq_one_letter_code
_entity_poly.pdbx_strand_id
1 'polypeptide(L)' 'MRIPFLQPRRRDFALEPLTIADSAALSVLHREDFVRPWSEDEFAALIEQDT' A
#
# COMPACT_ATOMS: atom_id res chain seq x y z
N MET A 1 4.56 -37.73 -3.22
CA MET A 1 4.19 -37.60 -1.79
C MET A 1 3.96 -36.13 -1.48
N ARG A 2 2.81 -35.76 -0.90
CA ARG A 2 2.44 -34.38 -0.58
C ARG A 2 2.49 -34.20 0.94
N ILE A 3 3.34 -33.30 1.44
CA ILE A 3 3.56 -33.08 2.88
C ILE A 3 2.37 -32.28 3.45
N PRO A 4 1.56 -32.80 4.40
CA PRO A 4 0.25 -32.23 4.73
C PRO A 4 0.27 -30.95 5.60
N PHE A 5 1.43 -30.48 6.06
CA PHE A 5 1.53 -29.48 7.13
C PHE A 5 2.35 -28.23 6.79
N LEU A 6 2.89 -28.14 5.56
CA LEU A 6 3.42 -26.89 5.03
C LEU A 6 2.25 -26.03 4.56
N GLN A 7 1.48 -25.49 5.50
CA GLN A 7 0.60 -24.38 5.20
C GLN A 7 1.51 -23.21 4.78
N PRO A 8 1.33 -22.61 3.59
CA PRO A 8 2.02 -21.37 3.29
C PRO A 8 1.64 -20.40 4.40
N ARG A 9 2.64 -19.89 5.12
CA ARG A 9 2.48 -18.94 6.23
C ARG A 9 1.46 -17.90 5.78
N ARG A 10 0.22 -18.00 6.25
CA ARG A 10 -0.85 -17.08 5.88
C ARG A 10 -0.36 -15.75 6.43
N ARG A 11 -0.04 -14.81 5.53
CA ARG A 11 0.38 -13.48 5.97
C ARG A 11 -0.83 -12.88 6.65
N ASP A 12 -0.68 -12.59 7.94
CA ASP A 12 -1.67 -11.85 8.67
C ASP A 12 -1.54 -10.39 8.24
N PHE A 13 -2.61 -9.84 7.66
CA PHE A 13 -2.70 -8.44 7.29
C PHE A 13 -4.02 -7.89 7.83
N ALA A 14 -3.99 -6.63 8.26
CA ALA A 14 -5.16 -5.84 8.59
C ALA A 14 -5.37 -4.79 7.50
N LEU A 15 -6.63 -4.39 7.29
CA LEU A 15 -6.97 -3.26 6.45
C LEU A 15 -7.33 -2.09 7.36
N GLU A 16 -6.68 -0.96 7.14
CA GLU A 16 -6.92 0.28 7.88
C GLU A 16 -7.16 1.42 6.88
N PRO A 17 -7.92 2.48 7.26
CA PRO A 17 -8.06 3.66 6.43
C PRO A 17 -6.71 4.33 6.18
N LEU A 18 -6.48 4.80 4.94
CA LEU A 18 -5.30 5.59 4.61
C LEU A 18 -5.35 6.95 5.32
N THR A 19 -4.19 7.37 5.80
CA THR A 19 -3.99 8.66 6.46
C THR A 19 -2.91 9.46 5.75
N ILE A 20 -2.84 10.77 6.01
CA ILE A 20 -1.81 11.63 5.42
C ILE A 20 -0.40 11.13 5.74
N ALA A 21 -0.20 10.50 6.91
CA ALA A 21 1.09 9.94 7.32
C ALA A 21 1.60 8.83 6.38
N ASP A 22 0.72 8.20 5.62
CA ASP A 22 1.06 7.12 4.69
C ASP A 22 1.57 7.66 3.33
N SER A 23 1.38 8.95 3.04
CA SER A 23 1.64 9.57 1.73
C SER A 23 3.09 9.40 1.26
N ALA A 24 4.06 9.56 2.16
CA ALA A 24 5.48 9.39 1.84
C ALA A 24 5.80 7.94 1.42
N ALA A 25 5.23 6.96 2.14
CA ALA A 25 5.41 5.54 1.82
C ALA A 25 4.74 5.18 0.49
N LEU A 26 3.53 5.70 0.25
CA LEU A 26 2.81 5.51 -1.02
C LEU A 26 3.58 6.07 -2.21
N SER A 27 4.15 7.28 -2.09
CA SER A 27 5.00 7.88 -3.13
C SER A 27 6.21 7.01 -3.47
N VAL A 28 6.84 6.38 -2.48
CA VAL A 28 7.94 5.45 -2.73
C VAL A 28 7.48 4.22 -3.52
N LEU A 29 6.41 3.56 -3.07
CA LEU A 29 5.86 2.36 -3.71
C LEU A 29 5.36 2.66 -5.14
N HIS A 30 4.76 3.82 -5.35
CA HIS A 30 4.16 4.19 -6.62
C HIS A 30 5.21 4.55 -7.70
N ARG A 31 6.50 4.70 -7.33
CA ARG A 31 7.60 4.87 -8.30
C ARG A 31 8.03 3.58 -8.99
N GLU A 32 7.61 2.42 -8.50
CA GLU A 32 8.14 1.14 -8.98
C GLU A 32 7.63 0.79 -10.39
N ASP A 33 6.32 0.86 -10.62
CA ASP A 33 5.71 0.35 -11.86
C ASP A 33 4.89 1.40 -12.64
N PHE A 34 4.79 2.64 -12.15
CA PHE A 34 3.94 3.65 -12.77
C PHE A 34 4.73 4.59 -13.71
N VAL A 35 4.20 4.78 -14.92
CA VAL A 35 4.75 5.70 -15.94
C VAL A 35 4.82 7.14 -15.43
N ARG A 36 3.84 7.56 -14.63
CA ARG A 36 3.83 8.83 -13.91
C ARG A 36 3.55 8.55 -12.44
N PRO A 37 4.58 8.47 -11.59
CA PRO A 37 4.36 8.34 -10.17
C PRO A 37 3.77 9.62 -9.59
N TRP A 38 2.91 9.47 -8.58
CA TRP A 38 2.43 10.59 -7.78
C TRP A 38 3.42 10.93 -6.68
N SER A 39 3.56 12.22 -6.39
CA SER A 39 4.35 12.71 -5.27
C SER A 39 3.62 12.51 -3.93
N GLU A 40 4.34 12.72 -2.84
CA GLU A 40 3.76 12.74 -1.49
C GLU A 40 2.63 13.77 -1.36
N ASP A 41 2.85 14.99 -1.87
CA ASP A 41 1.84 16.06 -1.84
C ASP A 41 0.59 15.69 -2.63
N GLU A 42 0.74 14.99 -3.76
CA GLU A 42 -0.40 14.52 -4.55
C GLU A 42 -1.21 13.46 -3.80
N PHE A 43 -0.54 12.54 -3.09
CA PHE A 43 -1.24 11.57 -2.23
C PHE A 43 -1.94 12.23 -1.05
N ALA A 44 -1.28 13.15 -0.37
CA ALA A 44 -1.87 13.90 0.73
C ALA A 44 -3.15 14.62 0.26
N ALA A 45 -3.07 15.30 -0.89
CA ALA A 45 -4.21 15.99 -1.48
C ALA A 45 -5.38 15.05 -1.81
N LEU A 46 -5.11 13.83 -2.30
CA LEU A 46 -6.16 12.84 -2.60
C LEU A 46 -6.83 12.28 -1.34
N ILE A 47 -6.06 12.08 -0.26
CA ILE A 47 -6.58 11.55 1.01
C ILE A 47 -7.47 12.60 1.71
N GLU A 48 -7.14 13.88 1.58
CA GLU A 48 -7.92 14.98 2.15
C GLU A 48 -9.21 15.29 1.37
N GLN A 49 -9.43 14.70 0.20
CA GLN A 49 -10.67 14.91 -0.54
C GLN A 49 -11.86 14.34 0.22
N ASP A 50 -12.87 15.17 0.47
CA ASP A 50 -14.20 14.71 0.88
C ASP A 50 -14.79 13.86 -0.26
N THR A 51 -14.78 12.53 -0.08
CA THR A 51 -15.34 11.55 -1.04
C THR A 51 -16.83 11.34 -0.87
#